data_AF-A0A7V9SWC1-F1
#
_entry.id   AF-A0A7V9SWC1-F1
#
_cell.length_a   1.000
_cell.length_b   1.000
_cell.length_c   1.000
_cell.angle_alpha   90.00
_cell.angle_beta   90.00
_cell.angle_gamma   90.00
#
_symmetry.space_group_name_H-M   'P 1'
#
loop_
_entity.id
_entity.type
_entity.pdbx_description
1 polymer ?
#
loop_
_entity_poly.entity_id
_entity_poly.type
_entity_poly.pdbx_seq_one_letter_code
_entity_poly.pdbx_strand_id
1 'polypeptide(L)' 'MSENATTTNEENNRTASESATSESPETAANTEDVSYHAVEKDGSVTAIWEMQGRKHIRTIDPRSGEGKQILALFETAA' A
#
# COMPACT_ATOMS: atom_id res chain seq x y z
N MET A 1 43.70 9.56 31.72
CA MET A 1 44.34 9.40 30.41
C MET A 1 43.24 9.18 29.38
N SER A 2 43.08 10.14 28.48
CA SER A 2 42.11 10.14 27.39
C SER A 2 42.84 9.83 26.10
N GLU A 3 42.67 8.63 25.55
CA GLU A 3 43.10 8.26 24.20
C GLU A 3 42.10 7.17 23.78
N ASN A 4 41.39 7.27 22.66
CA ASN A 4 41.99 7.27 21.34
C ASN A 4 41.00 7.81 20.29
N ALA A 5 41.55 8.62 19.40
CA ALA A 5 40.90 9.21 18.23
C ALA A 5 40.81 8.20 17.08
N THR A 6 39.69 8.23 16.35
CA THR A 6 39.59 7.73 14.97
C THR A 6 38.68 8.71 14.23
N THR A 7 39.25 9.70 13.54
CA THR A 7 39.47 9.75 12.07
C THR A 7 38.18 9.61 11.25
N THR A 8 37.43 10.72 11.18
CA THR A 8 37.13 11.55 9.99
C THR A 8 37.21 10.93 8.58
N ASN A 9 36.04 11.00 7.93
CA ASN A 9 35.72 11.23 6.50
C ASN A 9 35.73 10.06 5.52
N GLU A 10 34.57 9.66 4.99
CA GLU A 10 33.72 10.30 3.94
C GLU A 10 34.16 9.87 2.55
N GLU A 11 33.50 8.83 2.02
CA GLU A 11 33.52 8.53 0.59
C GLU A 11 32.10 8.65 0.02
N ASN A 12 32.05 9.46 -1.02
CA ASN A 12 30.90 10.05 -1.68
C ASN A 12 30.47 9.16 -2.86
N ASN A 13 29.25 8.62 -2.74
CA ASN A 13 28.21 8.47 -3.76
C ASN A 13 28.60 8.45 -5.26
N ARG A 14 28.24 7.35 -5.95
CA ARG A 14 27.46 7.27 -7.21
C ARG A 14 27.59 5.85 -7.77
N THR A 15 26.52 5.12 -8.07
CA THR A 15 25.81 5.11 -9.38
C THR A 15 24.72 4.01 -9.22
N ALA A 16 23.43 4.34 -9.08
CA ALA A 16 22.39 4.53 -10.12
C ALA A 16 21.94 3.25 -10.87
N SER A 17 20.61 3.13 -10.99
CA SER A 17 19.79 2.09 -11.63
C SER A 17 19.59 0.85 -10.76
N GLU A 18 18.39 0.51 -10.30
CA GLU A 18 17.22 0.24 -11.14
C GLU A 18 15.94 0.90 -10.61
N SER A 19 15.25 1.58 -11.53
CA SER A 19 13.85 1.99 -11.39
C SER A 19 12.96 0.75 -11.33
N ALA A 20 12.35 0.51 -10.17
CA ALA A 20 11.09 -0.21 -10.10
C ALA A 20 10.02 0.81 -9.70
N THR A 21 9.26 1.19 -10.72
CA THR A 21 7.96 1.84 -10.59
C THR A 21 7.11 1.15 -9.53
N SER A 22 6.55 1.93 -8.63
CA SER A 22 5.18 1.77 -8.15
C SER A 22 4.86 3.02 -7.35
N GLU A 23 4.19 3.94 -8.04
CA GLU A 23 3.36 4.96 -7.44
C GLU A 23 2.52 4.33 -6.33
N SER A 24 2.73 4.75 -5.08
CA SER A 24 1.74 4.59 -4.04
C SER A 24 1.61 5.94 -3.37
N PRO A 25 0.48 6.64 -3.51
CA PRO A 25 0.28 7.89 -2.82
C PRO A 25 0.32 7.60 -1.31
N GLU A 26 1.36 8.10 -0.66
CA GLU A 26 1.36 8.33 0.79
C GLU A 26 0.19 9.27 1.10
N THR A 27 -0.93 8.70 1.55
CA THR A 27 -2.03 9.48 2.11
C THR A 27 -2.46 8.85 3.43
N ALA A 28 -2.26 9.66 4.47
CA ALA A 28 -3.00 9.69 5.73
C ALA A 28 -2.75 8.58 6.77
N ALA A 29 -1.87 8.91 7.71
CA ALA A 29 -2.20 9.00 9.14
C ALA A 29 -3.02 7.85 9.78
N ASN A 30 -2.29 6.92 10.40
CA ASN A 30 -2.64 6.06 11.53
C ASN A 30 -4.05 6.25 12.17
N THR A 31 -5.01 5.41 11.77
CA THR A 31 -6.13 4.93 12.60
C THR A 31 -6.62 3.58 12.05
N GLU A 32 -5.75 2.57 12.10
CA GLU A 32 -6.03 1.21 11.62
C GLU A 32 -6.13 1.13 10.07
N ASP A 33 -5.03 0.80 9.38
CA ASP A 33 -4.93 0.68 7.90
C ASP A 33 -6.01 -0.23 7.27
N VAL A 34 -7.24 0.26 7.04
CA VAL A 34 -8.26 -0.47 6.29
C VAL A 34 -7.97 -0.33 4.80
N SER A 35 -7.72 -1.45 4.13
CA SER A 35 -7.53 -1.56 2.69
C SER A 35 -8.57 -2.51 2.10
N TYR A 36 -9.02 -2.27 0.88
CA TYR A 36 -9.98 -3.13 0.19
C TYR A 36 -9.33 -3.82 -1.01
N HIS A 37 -9.64 -5.11 -1.20
CA HIS A 37 -9.12 -5.90 -2.32
C HIS A 37 -10.25 -6.59 -3.08
N ALA A 38 -10.42 -6.28 -4.36
CA ALA A 38 -11.44 -6.89 -5.21
C ALA A 38 -10.95 -8.21 -5.79
N VAL A 39 -11.70 -9.29 -5.58
CA VAL A 39 -11.43 -10.61 -6.16
C VAL A 39 -12.27 -10.75 -7.43
N GLU A 40 -11.59 -10.72 -8.57
CA GLU A 40 -12.21 -10.88 -9.88
C GLU A 40 -12.13 -12.32 -10.37
N LYS A 41 -13.22 -12.78 -11.00
CA LYS A 41 -13.29 -14.06 -11.69
C LYS A 41 -14.10 -13.87 -12.96
N ASP A 42 -13.60 -14.40 -14.08
CA ASP A 42 -14.25 -14.32 -15.39
C ASP A 42 -14.60 -12.86 -15.80
N GLY A 43 -13.77 -11.89 -15.38
CA GLY A 43 -13.97 -10.46 -15.66
C GLY A 43 -15.05 -9.78 -14.81
N SER A 44 -15.53 -10.42 -13.74
CA SER A 44 -16.49 -9.83 -12.80
C SER A 44 -15.96 -9.91 -11.37
N VAL A 45 -16.12 -8.82 -10.60
CA VAL A 45 -15.82 -8.83 -9.17
C VAL A 45 -16.81 -9.77 -8.46
N THR A 46 -16.26 -10.76 -7.76
CA THR A 46 -17.02 -11.80 -7.06
C THR A 46 -17.06 -11.58 -5.55
N ALA A 47 -16.05 -10.92 -5.00
CA ALA A 47 -15.92 -10.62 -3.59
C ALA A 47 -15.02 -9.41 -3.39
N ILE A 48 -15.23 -8.66 -2.31
CA ILE A 48 -14.32 -7.60 -1.88
C ILE A 48 -13.82 -7.95 -0.48
N TRP A 49 -12.53 -7.94 -0.27
CA TRP A 49 -11.93 -8.21 1.03
C TRP A 49 -11.59 -6.93 1.75
N GLU A 50 -12.14 -6.75 2.94
CA GLU A 50 -11.70 -5.74 3.88
C GLU A 50 -10.49 -6.29 4.63
N MET A 51 -9.36 -5.61 4.45
CA MET A 51 -8.07 -5.94 5.04
C MET A 51 -7.74 -4.86 6.06
N GLN A 52 -7.21 -5.24 7.22
CA GLN A 52 -6.59 -4.30 8.15
C GLN A 52 -5.10 -4.59 8.21
N GLY A 53 -4.29 -3.71 7.62
CA GLY A 53 -2.90 -3.99 7.31
C GLY A 53 -2.78 -5.26 6.46
N ARG A 54 -2.27 -6.35 7.05
CA ARG A 54 -2.08 -7.65 6.38
C ARG A 54 -3.15 -8.70 6.70
N LYS A 55 -4.12 -8.38 7.56
CA LYS A 55 -5.11 -9.35 8.06
C LYS A 55 -6.45 -9.16 7.34
N HIS A 56 -7.05 -10.26 6.87
CA HIS A 56 -8.44 -10.25 6.40
C HIS A 56 -9.40 -10.07 7.57
N ILE A 57 -10.28 -9.07 7.47
CA ILE A 57 -11.32 -8.79 8.45
C ILE A 57 -12.62 -9.45 8.04
N ARG A 58 -13.10 -9.15 6.83
CA ARG A 58 -14.37 -9.68 6.31
C ARG A 58 -14.44 -9.62 4.79
N THR A 59 -15.32 -10.43 4.23
CA THR A 59 -15.69 -10.38 2.81
C THR A 59 -16.99 -9.59 2.66
N ILE A 60 -16.95 -8.59 1.78
CA ILE A 60 -18.06 -7.71 1.41
C ILE A 60 -18.58 -8.18 0.05
N ASP A 61 -19.91 -8.27 -0.07
CA ASP A 61 -20.56 -8.60 -1.34
C ASP A 61 -20.46 -7.39 -2.29
N PRO A 62 -19.91 -7.55 -3.51
CA PRO A 62 -19.73 -6.44 -4.45
C PRO A 62 -21.05 -5.80 -4.93
N ARG A 63 -22.17 -6.52 -4.82
CA ARG A 63 -23.50 -6.04 -5.22
C ARG A 63 -24.23 -5.34 -4.07
N SER A 64 -23.72 -5.46 -2.84
CA SER A 64 -24.27 -4.75 -1.67
C SER A 64 -24.07 -3.23 -1.79
N GLY A 65 -24.79 -2.47 -0.98
CA GLY A 65 -24.64 -1.00 -0.94
C GLY A 65 -23.23 -0.56 -0.55
N GLU A 66 -22.59 -1.28 0.37
CA GLU A 66 -21.18 -1.04 0.78
C GLU A 66 -20.22 -1.43 -0.34
N GLY A 67 -20.39 -2.62 -0.93
CA GLY A 67 -19.54 -3.09 -2.02
C GLY A 67 -19.56 -2.17 -3.24
N LYS A 68 -20.73 -1.65 -3.62
CA LYS A 68 -20.87 -0.67 -4.70
C LYS A 68 -20.14 0.64 -4.41
N GLN A 69 -20.21 1.14 -3.17
CA GLN A 69 -19.48 2.35 -2.78
C GLN A 69 -17.98 2.13 -2.87
N ILE A 70 -17.48 0.98 -2.40
CA ILE A 70 -16.07 0.63 -2.47
C ILE A 70 -15.63 0.55 -3.94
N LEU A 71 -16.38 -0.15 -4.81
CA LEU A 71 -16.05 -0.24 -6.25
C LEU A 71 -16.03 1.13 -6.93
N ALA A 72 -16.98 2.02 -6.61
CA ALA A 72 -17.03 3.36 -7.18
C ALA A 72 -15.79 4.21 -6.85
N LEU A 73 -15.16 3.98 -5.67
CA LEU A 73 -13.91 4.64 -5.30
C LEU A 73 -12.74 4.22 -6.20
N PHE A 74 -12.71 2.95 -6.65
CA PHE A 74 -11.69 2.45 -7.57
C PHE A 74 -11.97 2.85 -9.02
N GLU A 75 -13.24 2.89 -9.45
CA GLU A 75 -13.61 3.36 -10.80
C GLU A 75 -13.37 4.87 -11.00
N THR A 76 -13.49 5.69 -9.93
CA THR A 76 -13.32 7.15 -10.00
C THR A 76 -11.85 7.60 -10.06
N ALA A 77 -10.89 6.72 -9.76
CA ALA A 77 -9.47 7.06 -9.74
C ALA A 77 -8.76 6.92 -11.11
N ALA A 78 -9.51 6.67 -12.20
CA ALA A 78 -9.01 6.48 -13.56
C ALA A 78 -9.16 7.72 -14.46
#